data_AF-A0A154UXC9-F1
#
_entry.id   AF-A0A154UXC9-F1
#
_cell.length_a   1.000
_cell.length_b   1.000
_cell.length_c   1.000
_cell.angle_alpha   90.00
_cell.angle_beta   90.00
_cell.angle_gamma   90.00
#
_symmetry.space_group_name_H-M   'P 1'
#
loop_
_entity.id
_entity.type
_entity.pdbx_description
1 polymer ?
#
loop_
_entity_poly.entity_id
_entity_poly.type
_entity_poly.pdbx_seq_one_letter_code
_entity_poly.pdbx_strand_id
1 'polypeptide(L)'
;MTLLAAHGLVGSADDAVRAIAASAPLPTLRLGGLLVFGVPPRGLVLARQVVVDEALLALHGRIHAAVDACLAEPAADGDHEDAGAEPVEVVPHTRPGSWTPHVSLALRLSAEELGRAVDALGRLDPVAAPVAGLRRWDPRDRTTTELA
;
A
#
# COMPACT_ATOMS: atom_id res chain seq x y z
N MET A 1 2.51 -0.26 -5.28
CA MET A 1 1.20 0.11 -4.70
C MET A 1 1.26 -0.07 -3.19
N THR A 2 0.42 0.63 -2.44
CA THR A 2 0.32 0.47 -0.97
C THR A 2 -0.70 -0.62 -0.65
N LEU A 3 -0.32 -1.64 0.13
CA LEU A 3 -1.25 -2.68 0.63
C LEU A 3 -1.87 -2.28 1.98
N LEU A 4 -1.08 -1.65 2.84
CA LEU A 4 -1.48 -1.21 4.17
C LEU A 4 -0.63 0.01 4.53
N ALA A 5 -1.22 0.98 5.21
CA ALA A 5 -0.48 2.05 5.87
C ALA A 5 -1.02 2.20 7.30
N ALA A 6 -0.13 2.45 8.26
CA ALA A 6 -0.49 2.68 9.65
C ALA A 6 0.51 3.63 10.30
N HIS A 7 0.10 4.28 11.39
CA HIS A 7 0.95 5.18 12.15
C HIS A 7 1.77 4.42 13.20
N GLY A 8 2.95 3.92 12.82
CA GLY A 8 3.86 3.25 13.75
C GLY A 8 3.75 1.73 13.74
N LEU A 9 3.89 1.12 12.55
CA LEU A 9 4.09 -0.33 12.45
C LEU A 9 5.35 -0.73 13.24
N VAL A 10 5.20 -1.68 14.17
CA VAL A 10 6.28 -2.25 14.98
C VAL A 10 6.85 -3.53 14.34
N GLY A 11 7.97 -4.04 14.86
CA GLY A 11 8.67 -5.19 14.30
C GLY A 11 7.81 -6.46 14.16
N SER A 12 6.88 -6.72 15.09
CA SER A 12 5.97 -7.88 15.02
C SER A 12 5.06 -7.85 13.78
N ALA A 13 4.67 -6.66 13.31
CA ALA A 13 3.89 -6.51 12.09
C ALA A 13 4.71 -6.86 10.83
N ASP A 14 6.01 -6.52 10.82
CA ASP A 14 6.90 -6.91 9.72
C ASP A 14 7.06 -8.44 9.65
N ASP A 15 7.26 -9.09 10.79
CA ASP A 15 7.40 -10.55 10.88
C ASP A 15 6.11 -11.26 10.41
N ALA A 16 4.94 -10.75 10.78
CA ALA A 16 3.67 -11.25 10.31
C ALA A 16 3.52 -11.14 8.77
N VAL A 17 3.92 -10.01 8.19
CA VAL A 17 3.91 -9.82 6.73
C VAL A 17 4.91 -10.75 6.03
N ARG A 18 6.11 -10.93 6.59
CA ARG A 18 7.11 -11.90 6.08
C ARG A 18 6.54 -13.31 6.05
N ALA A 19 5.89 -13.74 7.13
CA ALA A 19 5.28 -15.07 7.22
C ALA A 19 4.18 -15.27 6.16
N ILE A 20 3.33 -14.27 5.94
CA ILE A 20 2.32 -14.30 4.87
C ILE A 20 2.98 -14.39 3.49
N ALA A 21 4.01 -13.59 3.23
CA ALA A 21 4.69 -13.57 1.94
C ALA A 21 5.43 -14.89 1.65
N ALA A 22 5.95 -15.57 2.68
CA ALA A 22 6.58 -16.88 2.55
C ALA A 22 5.58 -18.03 2.37
N SER A 23 4.32 -17.85 2.75
CA SER A 23 3.30 -18.92 2.71
C SER A 23 2.80 -19.26 1.31
N ALA A 24 2.97 -18.37 0.33
CA ALA A 24 2.52 -18.56 -1.06
C ALA A 24 3.26 -17.61 -2.01
N PRO A 25 3.38 -17.95 -3.30
CA PRO A 25 3.93 -17.04 -4.30
C PRO A 25 3.18 -15.70 -4.34
N LEU A 26 3.90 -14.60 -4.53
CA LEU A 26 3.28 -13.28 -4.71
C LEU A 26 2.47 -13.26 -6.03
N PRO A 27 1.31 -12.59 -6.05
CA PRO A 27 0.46 -12.56 -7.23
C PRO A 27 1.15 -11.79 -8.37
N THR A 28 0.76 -12.10 -9.61
CA THR A 28 1.06 -11.23 -10.75
C THR A 28 0.00 -10.15 -10.82
N LEU A 29 0.39 -8.88 -10.78
CA LEU A 29 -0.56 -7.77 -10.92
C LEU A 29 -0.95 -7.59 -12.38
N ARG A 30 -2.21 -7.21 -12.61
CA ARG A 30 -2.65 -6.74 -13.93
C ARG A 30 -2.82 -5.22 -13.90
N LEU A 31 -2.00 -4.51 -14.68
CA LEU A 31 -2.10 -3.05 -14.80
C LEU A 31 -3.06 -2.70 -15.94
N GLY A 32 -4.18 -2.09 -15.57
CA GLY A 32 -5.28 -1.69 -16.46
C GLY A 32 -5.13 -0.26 -16.97
N GLY A 33 -6.24 0.46 -17.12
CA GLY A 33 -6.26 1.82 -17.68
C GLY A 33 -5.57 2.88 -16.82
N LEU A 34 -5.69 4.14 -17.24
CA LEU A 34 -5.22 5.29 -16.47
C LEU A 34 -6.25 5.70 -15.41
N LEU A 35 -5.76 6.08 -14.22
CA LEU A 35 -6.51 6.73 -13.15
C LEU A 35 -5.92 8.13 -12.94
N VAL A 36 -6.81 9.08 -12.68
CA VAL A 36 -6.43 10.45 -12.29
C VAL A 36 -7.10 10.78 -10.97
N PHE A 37 -6.32 11.31 -10.03
CA PHE A 37 -6.80 11.80 -8.75
C PHE A 37 -5.93 12.95 -8.26
N GLY A 38 -6.26 13.51 -7.09
CA GLY A 38 -5.66 14.73 -6.60
C GLY A 38 -6.43 15.97 -7.07
N VAL A 39 -6.16 17.10 -6.43
CA VAL A 39 -6.84 18.37 -6.72
C VAL A 39 -5.85 19.54 -6.63
N PRO A 40 -6.05 20.61 -7.41
CA PRO A 40 -5.32 21.86 -7.21
C PRO A 40 -5.50 22.39 -5.76
N PRO A 41 -4.49 23.10 -5.19
CA PRO A 41 -3.20 23.42 -5.77
C PRO A 41 -2.13 22.32 -5.58
N ARG A 42 -2.47 21.20 -4.93
CA ARG A 42 -1.51 20.10 -4.65
C ARG A 42 -1.07 19.36 -5.93
N GLY A 43 -1.86 19.50 -7.00
CA GLY A 43 -1.61 18.94 -8.32
C GLY A 43 -2.25 17.57 -8.52
N LEU A 44 -2.37 17.16 -9.78
CA LEU A 44 -2.96 15.91 -10.22
C LEU A 44 -1.93 14.78 -10.21
N VAL A 45 -2.41 13.58 -9.95
CA VAL A 45 -1.66 12.33 -10.02
C VAL A 45 -2.17 11.52 -11.19
N LEU A 46 -1.26 11.10 -12.07
CA LEU A 46 -1.54 10.15 -13.13
C LEU A 46 -1.01 8.79 -12.70
N ALA A 47 -1.85 7.76 -12.75
CA ALA A 47 -1.49 6.42 -12.31
C ALA A 47 -2.03 5.33 -13.25
N ARG A 48 -1.45 4.14 -13.20
CA ARG A 48 -2.04 2.92 -13.73
C ARG A 48 -2.97 2.31 -12.68
N GLN A 49 -4.17 1.96 -13.12
CA GLN A 49 -5.07 1.10 -12.35
C GLN A 49 -4.39 -0.25 -12.10
N VAL A 50 -4.49 -0.77 -10.88
CA VAL A 50 -4.27 -2.19 -10.62
C VAL A 50 -5.62 -2.89 -10.64
N VAL A 51 -5.76 -3.96 -11.42
CA VAL A 51 -6.96 -4.78 -11.35
C VAL A 51 -6.92 -5.59 -10.07
N VAL A 52 -7.98 -5.47 -9.28
CA VAL A 52 -8.16 -6.16 -8.01
C VAL A 52 -8.83 -7.50 -8.29
N ASP A 53 -8.02 -8.55 -8.41
CA ASP A 53 -8.50 -9.93 -8.52
C ASP A 53 -8.57 -10.62 -7.14
N GLU A 54 -9.07 -11.85 -7.13
CA GLU A 54 -9.26 -12.63 -5.90
C GLU A 54 -7.94 -12.89 -5.17
N ALA A 55 -6.86 -13.21 -5.90
CA ALA A 55 -5.55 -13.47 -5.31
C ALA A 55 -5.00 -12.22 -4.59
N LEU A 56 -5.15 -11.05 -5.21
CA LEU A 56 -4.73 -9.80 -4.60
C LEU A 56 -5.58 -9.43 -3.39
N LEU A 57 -6.91 -9.61 -3.46
CA LEU A 57 -7.80 -9.39 -2.31
C LEU A 57 -7.47 -10.33 -1.16
N ALA A 58 -7.20 -11.60 -1.44
CA ALA A 58 -6.84 -12.57 -0.41
C ALA A 58 -5.50 -12.21 0.26
N LEU A 59 -4.48 -11.80 -0.51
CA LEU A 59 -3.22 -11.31 0.07
C LEU A 59 -3.44 -10.07 0.93
N HIS A 60 -4.19 -9.09 0.43
CA HIS A 60 -4.51 -7.84 1.12
C HIS A 60 -5.24 -8.11 2.45
N GLY A 61 -6.29 -8.93 2.41
CA GLY A 61 -7.06 -9.31 3.60
C GLY A 61 -6.22 -10.03 4.66
N ARG A 62 -5.37 -10.98 4.25
CA ARG A 62 -4.47 -11.69 5.18
C ARG A 62 -3.48 -10.74 5.86
N ILE A 63 -2.91 -9.79 5.12
CA ILE A 63 -2.00 -8.78 5.67
C ILE A 63 -2.72 -7.92 6.71
N HIS A 64 -3.91 -7.40 6.40
CA HIS A 64 -4.68 -6.61 7.37
C HIS A 64 -5.03 -7.41 8.61
N ALA A 65 -5.54 -8.64 8.46
CA ALA A 65 -5.91 -9.49 9.60
C ALA A 65 -4.70 -9.78 10.52
N ALA A 66 -3.53 -10.06 9.95
CA ALA A 66 -2.34 -10.34 10.74
C ALA A 66 -1.79 -9.09 11.45
N VAL A 67 -1.78 -7.94 10.76
CA VAL A 67 -1.38 -6.68 11.39
C VAL A 67 -2.35 -6.28 12.49
N ASP A 68 -3.65 -6.36 12.26
CA ASP A 68 -4.67 -6.06 13.30
C ASP A 68 -4.50 -6.96 14.53
N ALA A 69 -4.17 -8.24 14.33
CA ALA A 69 -3.87 -9.15 15.44
C ALA A 69 -2.64 -8.69 16.24
N CYS A 70 -1.55 -8.29 15.57
CA CYS A 70 -0.36 -7.75 16.24
C CYS A 70 -0.64 -6.45 17.00
N LEU A 71 -1.57 -5.62 16.52
CA LEU A 71 -1.94 -4.36 17.17
C LEU A 71 -2.91 -4.54 18.34
N ALA A 72 -3.63 -5.66 18.38
CA ALA A 72 -4.58 -6.00 19.44
C ALA A 72 -3.92 -6.71 20.65
N GLU A 73 -2.68 -7.19 20.51
CA GLU A 73 -1.98 -7.82 21.64
C GLU A 73 -1.73 -6.80 22.75
N PRO A 74 -2.19 -7.06 23.99
CA PRO A 74 -1.88 -6.17 25.12
C PRO A 74 -0.36 -6.11 25.30
N ALA A 75 0.16 -4.90 25.54
CA ALA A 75 1.56 -4.73 25.92
C ALA A 75 1.83 -5.68 27.11
N ALA A 76 2.68 -6.68 26.88
CA ALA A 76 2.93 -7.74 27.85
C ALA A 76 3.30 -7.14 29.22
N ASP A 77 2.73 -7.72 30.29
CA ASP A 77 2.87 -7.32 31.68
C ASP A 77 4.29 -6.81 32.03
N GLY A 78 4.44 -5.49 32.07
CA GLY A 78 5.68 -4.80 32.40
C GLY A 78 5.37 -3.40 32.89
N ASP A 79 5.87 -3.05 34.07
CA ASP A 79 5.69 -1.77 34.76
C ASP A 79 6.01 -0.58 33.84
N HIS A 80 5.00 -0.03 33.16
CA HIS A 80 5.19 1.13 32.29
C HIS A 80 4.12 2.19 32.56
N GLU A 81 4.59 3.31 33.11
CA GLU A 81 3.89 4.59 33.32
C GLU A 81 3.34 5.25 32.02
N ASP A 82 3.30 4.54 30.90
CA ASP A 82 2.87 5.05 29.60
C ASP A 82 1.49 4.48 29.21
N ALA A 83 0.51 4.64 30.10
CA ALA A 83 -0.89 4.31 29.86
C ALA A 83 -1.59 5.28 28.87
N GLY A 84 -0.82 6.05 28.08
CA GLY A 84 -1.29 7.12 27.21
C GLY A 84 -0.91 6.98 25.73
N ALA A 85 -0.25 5.89 25.32
CA ALA A 85 0.07 5.67 23.91
C ALA A 85 -1.22 5.44 23.10
N GLU A 86 -1.52 6.34 22.16
CA GLU A 86 -2.68 6.17 21.28
C GLU A 86 -2.56 4.87 20.48
N PRO A 87 -3.67 4.12 20.29
CA PRO A 87 -3.67 2.91 19.48
C PRO A 87 -3.12 3.19 18.09
N VAL A 88 -2.20 2.34 17.62
CA VAL A 88 -1.72 2.40 16.23
C VAL A 88 -2.89 2.14 15.30
N GLU A 89 -3.31 3.17 14.57
CA GLU A 89 -4.44 3.06 13.64
C GLU A 89 -3.96 2.83 12.20
N VAL A 90 -4.55 1.84 11.55
CA VAL A 90 -4.42 1.60 10.10
C VAL A 90 -5.23 2.64 9.34
N VAL A 91 -4.58 3.25 8.33
CA VAL A 91 -5.16 4.30 7.50
C VAL A 91 -6.43 3.79 6.78
N PRO A 92 -7.60 4.45 6.98
CA PRO A 92 -8.90 3.92 6.55
C PRO A 92 -9.02 3.57 5.06
N HIS A 93 -8.48 4.39 4.16
CA HIS A 93 -8.56 4.15 2.70
C HIS A 93 -7.59 3.08 2.19
N THR A 94 -6.86 2.41 3.10
CA THR A 94 -6.08 1.20 2.79
C THR A 94 -6.76 -0.08 3.29
N ARG A 95 -7.86 0.05 4.06
CA ARG A 95 -8.63 -1.09 4.57
C ARG A 95 -9.34 -1.86 3.44
N PRO A 96 -9.57 -3.17 3.61
CA PRO A 96 -10.42 -3.95 2.70
C PRO A 96 -11.78 -3.25 2.46
N GLY A 97 -12.25 -3.23 1.22
CA GLY A 97 -13.47 -2.55 0.81
C GLY A 97 -13.34 -1.03 0.55
N SER A 98 -12.29 -0.38 1.06
CA SER A 98 -12.04 1.07 0.89
C SER A 98 -10.78 1.38 0.07
N TRP A 99 -10.09 0.33 -0.42
CA TRP A 99 -8.79 0.41 -1.05
C TRP A 99 -8.87 0.62 -2.57
N THR A 100 -8.13 1.61 -3.07
CA THR A 100 -7.97 1.85 -4.53
C THR A 100 -6.50 1.68 -4.93
N PRO A 101 -6.04 0.45 -5.23
CA PRO A 101 -4.66 0.22 -5.61
C PRO A 101 -4.33 0.82 -6.97
N HIS A 102 -3.16 1.45 -7.02
CA HIS A 102 -2.65 2.09 -8.21
C HIS A 102 -1.12 2.07 -8.21
N VAL A 103 -0.55 2.28 -9.40
CA VAL A 103 0.87 2.53 -9.60
C VAL A 103 1.01 3.93 -10.18
N SER A 104 1.45 4.87 -9.37
CA SER A 104 1.65 6.26 -9.80
C SER A 104 2.74 6.34 -10.89
N LEU A 105 2.43 7.04 -11.97
CA LEU A 105 3.36 7.33 -13.07
C LEU A 105 3.96 8.72 -12.93
N ALA A 106 3.13 9.70 -12.57
CA ALA A 106 3.54 11.09 -12.40
C ALA A 106 2.72 11.76 -11.29
N LEU A 107 3.34 12.72 -10.61
CA LEU A 107 2.78 13.41 -9.46
C LEU A 107 2.85 14.92 -9.68
N ARG A 108 1.91 15.65 -9.06
CA ARG A 108 1.87 17.13 -9.05
C ARG A 108 1.73 17.76 -10.43
N LEU A 109 0.99 17.13 -11.33
CA LEU A 109 0.72 17.66 -12.67
C LEU A 109 -0.34 18.77 -12.60
N SER A 110 -0.14 19.82 -13.39
CA SER A 110 -1.24 20.67 -13.86
C SER A 110 -2.16 19.91 -14.82
N ALA A 111 -3.33 20.47 -15.13
CA ALA A 111 -4.23 19.90 -16.13
C ALA A 111 -3.59 19.85 -17.53
N GLU A 112 -2.79 20.86 -17.88
CA GLU A 112 -2.08 20.93 -19.16
C GLU A 112 -0.99 19.87 -19.26
N GLU A 113 -0.19 19.68 -18.19
CA GLU A 113 0.80 18.62 -18.12
C GLU A 113 0.17 17.22 -18.11
N LEU A 114 -1.00 17.06 -17.48
CA LEU A 114 -1.76 15.82 -17.55
C LEU A 114 -2.14 15.47 -18.99
N GLY A 115 -2.65 16.44 -19.76
CA GLY A 115 -2.95 16.24 -21.18
C GLY A 115 -1.73 15.77 -21.97
N ARG A 116 -0.61 16.48 -21.83
CA ARG A 116 0.67 16.09 -22.46
C ARG A 116 1.15 14.70 -22.03
N ALA A 117 0.98 14.35 -20.76
CA ALA A 117 1.40 13.04 -20.25
C ALA A 117 0.55 11.91 -20.85
N VAL A 118 -0.78 12.12 -20.99
CA VAL A 118 -1.67 11.16 -21.65
C VAL A 118 -1.30 11.01 -23.13
N ASP A 119 -1.04 12.10 -23.84
CA ASP A 119 -0.62 12.06 -25.25
C ASP A 119 0.71 11.33 -25.41
N ALA A 120 1.69 11.58 -24.52
CA ALA A 120 2.99 10.94 -24.56
C ALA A 120 2.92 9.42 -24.27
N LEU A 121 1.99 8.98 -23.43
CA LEU A 121 1.78 7.56 -23.14
C LEU A 121 1.11 6.81 -24.29
N GLY A 122 0.29 7.50 -25.09
CA GLY A 122 -0.41 6.91 -26.24
C GLY A 122 -1.32 5.73 -25.86
N ARG A 123 -1.37 4.71 -26.73
CA ARG A 123 -2.17 3.50 -26.46
C ARG A 123 -1.48 2.65 -25.40
N LEU A 124 -2.21 2.33 -24.34
CA LEU A 124 -1.72 1.46 -23.28
C LEU A 124 -2.52 0.17 -23.19
N ASP A 125 -1.89 -0.92 -23.61
CA ASP A 125 -2.45 -2.25 -23.46
C ASP A 125 -2.34 -2.74 -21.99
N PRO A 126 -3.19 -3.68 -21.54
CA PRO A 126 -3.05 -4.28 -20.22
C PRO A 126 -1.70 -4.98 -20.06
N VAL A 127 -1.07 -4.83 -18.89
CA VAL A 127 0.25 -5.43 -18.60
C VAL A 127 0.14 -6.42 -17.45
N ALA A 128 0.67 -7.63 -17.65
CA ALA A 128 0.95 -8.56 -16.56
C ALA A 128 2.30 -8.19 -15.93
N ALA A 129 2.28 -7.87 -14.64
CA ALA A 129 3.43 -7.38 -13.89
C ALA A 129 3.66 -8.31 -12.68
N PRO A 130 4.57 -9.29 -12.80
CA PRO A 130 4.98 -10.11 -11.66
C PRO A 130 5.49 -9.24 -10.52
N VAL A 131 5.04 -9.50 -9.29
CA VAL A 131 5.51 -8.75 -8.12
C VAL A 131 6.92 -9.22 -7.76
N ALA A 132 7.86 -8.28 -7.74
CA ALA A 132 9.26 -8.55 -7.41
C ALA A 132 9.52 -8.72 -5.91
N GLY A 133 8.63 -8.19 -5.07
CA GLY A 133 8.79 -8.23 -3.62
C GLY A 133 7.82 -7.35 -2.86
N LEU A 134 7.87 -7.44 -1.54
CA LEU A 134 7.15 -6.61 -0.59
C LEU A 134 8.16 -5.85 0.26
N ARG A 135 7.84 -4.58 0.57
CA ARG A 135 8.67 -3.75 1.44
C ARG A 135 7.82 -2.86 2.32
N ARG A 136 8.33 -2.52 3.49
CA ARG A 136 7.83 -1.42 4.32
C ARG A 136 8.65 -0.16 4.04
N TRP A 137 7.95 0.96 3.86
CA TRP A 137 8.55 2.29 3.80
C TRP A 137 8.24 3.05 5.09
N ASP A 138 9.26 3.54 5.77
CA ASP A 138 9.11 4.43 6.91
C ASP A 138 9.29 5.89 6.47
N PRO A 139 8.26 6.75 6.56
CA PRO A 139 8.39 8.15 6.15
C PRO A 139 9.14 9.03 7.16
N ARG A 140 9.26 8.62 8.44
CA ARG A 140 9.98 9.38 9.48
C ARG A 140 11.47 9.27 9.23
N ASP A 141 11.95 8.05 9.11
CA ASP A 141 13.38 7.76 8.92
C ASP A 141 13.78 7.68 7.44
N ARG A 142 12.79 7.69 6.53
CA ARG A 142 12.98 7.56 5.08
C ARG A 142 13.70 6.26 4.70
N THR A 143 13.38 5.18 5.41
CA THR A 143 14.01 3.87 5.26
C THR A 143 13.08 2.88 4.57
N THR A 144 13.69 1.92 3.87
CA THR A 144 13.01 0.79 3.26
C THR A 144 13.46 -0.49 3.92
N THR A 145 12.52 -1.33 4.32
CA THR A 145 12.77 -2.68 4.85
C THR A 145 12.16 -3.69 3.89
N GLU A 146 12.99 -4.52 3.26
CA GLU A 146 12.52 -5.62 2.40
C GLU A 146 11.87 -6.71 3.25
N LEU A 147 10.69 -7.17 2.83
CA LEU A 147 9.86 -8.17 3.53
C LEU A 147 9.76 -9.48 2.74
N ALA A 148 9.85 -9.44 1.41
CA ALA A 148 9.91 -10.60 0.53
C ALA A 148 10.42 -10.20 -0.86
#